data_AF-A0A7Y3BSU0-F1
#
_entry.id   AF-A0A7Y3BSU0-F1
#
_cell.length_a   1.000
_cell.length_b   1.000
_cell.length_c   1.000
_cell.angle_alpha   90.00
_cell.angle_beta   90.00
_cell.angle_gamma   90.00
#
_symmetry.space_group_name_H-M   'P 1'
#
loop_
_entity.id
_entity.type
_entity.pdbx_description
1 polymer ?
#
loop_
_entity_poly.entity_id
_entity_poly.type
_entity_poly.pdbx_seq_one_letter_code
_entity_poly.pdbx_strand_id
1 'polypeptide(L)'
;MAITKEQDKARPTGTLGVERWVQFAYAACAVTLAWFLIKSSTAVWTILADNVDAVPEPNSTMIAVGAGLVAFISAVIAYRSTKIHTFVLEVCVELSKVAWPTRKETWSQTVVVLIVSVIAAIILGVYDAVWSHITDLIYNV
;
A
#
# COMPACT_ATOMS: atom_id res chain seq x y z
N MET A 1 32.57 -13.98 -0.91
CA MET A 1 33.51 -12.95 -0.43
C MET A 1 33.73 -11.80 -1.42
N ALA A 2 33.37 -11.93 -2.71
CA ALA A 2 33.45 -10.82 -3.68
C ALA A 2 32.22 -9.89 -3.67
N ILE A 3 31.06 -10.36 -3.22
CA ILE A 3 29.81 -9.56 -3.19
C ILE A 3 29.88 -8.43 -2.16
N THR A 4 30.70 -8.55 -1.12
CA THR A 4 30.80 -7.51 -0.07
C THR A 4 31.56 -6.26 -0.50
N LYS A 5 32.39 -6.31 -1.56
CA LYS A 5 33.23 -5.16 -1.97
C LYS A 5 32.51 -4.12 -2.84
N GLU A 6 31.48 -4.50 -3.60
CA GLU A 6 30.68 -3.52 -4.36
C GLU A 6 29.59 -2.85 -3.53
N GLN A 7 29.25 -3.43 -2.37
CA GLN A 7 28.23 -2.92 -1.45
C GLN A 7 28.67 -1.67 -0.68
N ASP A 8 29.98 -1.36 -0.67
CA ASP A 8 30.59 -0.27 0.08
C ASP A 8 30.45 1.12 -0.59
N LYS A 9 29.93 1.18 -1.83
CA LYS A 9 29.78 2.44 -2.58
C LYS A 9 28.35 3.01 -2.56
N ALA A 10 27.42 2.36 -1.88
CA ALA A 10 26.14 2.98 -1.55
C ALA A 10 26.40 4.01 -0.44
N ARG A 11 26.07 5.29 -0.70
CA ARG A 11 26.29 6.42 0.21
C ARG A 11 25.94 6.05 1.66
N PRO A 12 26.71 6.51 2.67
CA PRO A 12 26.39 6.25 4.07
C PRO A 12 25.06 6.93 4.39
N THR A 13 23.97 6.17 4.29
CA THR A 13 22.66 6.60 4.75
C THR A 13 22.72 6.69 6.26
N GLY A 14 22.27 7.83 6.80
CA GLY A 14 22.38 8.16 8.21
C GLY A 14 21.83 7.04 9.10
N THR A 15 22.74 6.47 9.89
CA THR A 15 22.54 5.79 11.18
C THR A 15 21.84 4.43 11.24
N LEU A 16 21.12 3.95 10.22
CA LEU A 16 20.49 2.62 10.23
C LEU A 16 20.76 1.88 8.90
N GLY A 17 21.64 0.88 8.90
CA GLY A 17 22.00 0.11 7.71
C GLY A 17 20.80 -0.55 7.00
N VAL A 18 20.96 -0.84 5.70
CA VAL A 18 19.93 -1.40 4.79
C VAL A 18 19.25 -2.65 5.37
N GLU A 19 19.98 -3.44 6.14
CA GLU A 19 19.47 -4.66 6.80
C GLU A 19 18.28 -4.41 7.73
N ARG A 20 18.21 -3.26 8.42
CA ARG A 20 17.05 -2.93 9.28
C ARG A 20 15.80 -2.63 8.47
N TRP A 21 15.94 -2.02 7.30
CA TRP A 21 14.82 -1.77 6.38
C TRP A 21 14.25 -3.06 5.83
N VAL A 22 15.08 -4.07 5.60
CA VAL A 22 14.65 -5.41 5.23
C VAL A 22 13.79 -6.02 6.35
N GLN A 23 14.23 -5.94 7.61
CA GLN A 23 13.46 -6.41 8.77
C GLN A 23 12.10 -5.69 8.89
N PHE A 24 12.07 -4.37 8.69
CA PHE A 24 10.80 -3.63 8.69
C PHE A 24 9.88 -4.05 7.54
N ALA A 25 10.40 -4.34 6.35
CA ALA A 25 9.61 -4.76 5.20
C ALA A 25 8.88 -6.09 5.47
N TYR A 26 9.58 -7.09 5.99
CA TYR A 26 8.96 -8.36 6.35
C TYR A 26 8.01 -8.24 7.55
N ALA A 27 8.32 -7.40 8.54
CA ALA A 27 7.38 -7.12 9.65
C ALA A 27 6.09 -6.46 9.13
N ALA A 28 6.20 -5.48 8.23
CA ALA A 28 5.05 -4.85 7.59
C ALA A 28 4.22 -5.86 6.80
N CYS A 29 4.86 -6.73 6.00
CA CYS A 29 4.18 -7.82 5.30
C CYS A 29 3.48 -8.80 6.24
N ALA A 30 4.09 -9.14 7.37
CA ALA A 30 3.47 -10.02 8.36
C ALA A 30 2.22 -9.37 8.99
N VAL A 31 2.29 -8.07 9.30
CA VAL A 31 1.17 -7.30 9.87
C VAL A 31 0.04 -7.16 8.86
N THR A 32 0.33 -6.81 7.61
CA THR A 32 -0.70 -6.69 6.56
C THR A 32 -1.35 -8.03 6.25
N LEU A 33 -0.57 -9.12 6.22
CA LEU A 33 -1.09 -10.47 6.06
C LEU A 33 -1.98 -10.88 7.24
N ALA A 34 -1.56 -10.62 8.48
CA ALA A 34 -2.37 -10.90 9.67
C ALA A 34 -3.70 -10.15 9.63
N TRP A 35 -3.66 -8.84 9.34
CA TRP A 35 -4.86 -8.01 9.23
C TRP A 35 -5.81 -8.53 8.14
N PHE A 36 -5.26 -8.88 6.98
CA PHE A 36 -6.03 -9.45 5.87
C PHE A 36 -6.68 -10.79 6.25
N LEU A 37 -5.93 -11.72 6.87
CA LEU A 37 -6.44 -13.02 7.30
C LEU A 37 -7.52 -12.92 8.36
N ILE A 38 -7.37 -11.98 9.31
CA ILE A 38 -8.41 -11.72 10.33
C ILE A 38 -9.68 -11.22 9.65
N LYS A 39 -9.56 -10.23 8.76
CA LYS A 39 -10.73 -9.63 8.11
C LYS A 39 -11.44 -10.59 7.17
N SER A 40 -10.69 -11.38 6.39
CA SER A 40 -11.26 -12.38 5.49
C SER A 40 -11.93 -13.51 6.27
N SER A 41 -11.28 -14.04 7.32
CA SER A 41 -11.83 -15.14 8.13
C SER A 41 -13.08 -14.71 8.91
N THR A 42 -13.07 -13.50 9.49
CA THR A 42 -14.25 -12.95 10.16
C THR A 42 -15.40 -12.75 9.18
N ALA A 43 -15.15 -12.16 8.00
CA ALA A 43 -16.18 -11.96 6.99
C ALA A 43 -16.81 -13.28 6.51
N VAL A 44 -16.00 -14.30 6.27
CA VAL A 44 -16.49 -15.63 5.85
C VAL A 44 -17.31 -16.28 6.96
N TRP A 45 -16.86 -16.20 8.22
CA TRP A 45 -17.55 -16.85 9.34
C TRP A 45 -18.86 -16.17 9.72
N THR A 46 -18.94 -14.84 9.64
CA THR A 46 -20.20 -14.12 9.90
C THR A 46 -21.25 -14.44 8.85
N ILE A 47 -20.86 -14.50 7.57
CA ILE A 47 -21.78 -14.91 6.50
C ILE A 47 -22.29 -16.33 6.76
N LEU A 48 -21.43 -17.24 7.19
CA LEU A 48 -21.82 -18.62 7.45
C LEU A 48 -22.75 -18.74 8.67
N ALA A 49 -22.45 -18.04 9.77
CA ALA A 49 -23.25 -18.05 10.98
C ALA A 49 -24.66 -17.49 10.75
N ASP A 50 -24.79 -16.46 9.91
CA ASP A 50 -26.10 -15.87 9.57
C ASP A 50 -26.97 -16.77 8.68
N ASN A 51 -26.37 -17.74 7.97
CA ASN A 51 -27.09 -18.63 7.04
C ASN A 51 -27.32 -20.05 7.60
N VAL A 52 -26.64 -20.44 8.69
CA VAL A 52 -26.67 -21.79 9.25
C VAL A 52 -26.76 -21.72 10.77
N ASP A 53 -27.96 -21.94 11.32
CA ASP A 53 -28.26 -21.90 12.77
C ASP A 53 -27.44 -22.89 13.62
N ALA A 54 -26.80 -23.89 12.99
CA ALA A 54 -25.94 -24.86 13.65
C ALA A 54 -24.49 -24.36 13.88
N VAL A 55 -24.13 -23.17 13.39
CA VAL A 55 -22.77 -22.61 13.49
C VAL A 55 -22.71 -21.59 14.63
N PRO A 56 -21.95 -21.85 15.70
CA PRO A 56 -21.76 -20.89 16.78
C PRO A 56 -21.11 -19.59 16.30
N GLU A 57 -21.45 -18.50 16.98
CA GLU A 57 -20.88 -17.18 16.69
C GLU A 57 -19.34 -17.20 16.71
N PRO A 58 -18.68 -16.48 15.79
CA PRO A 58 -17.23 -16.45 15.71
C PRO A 58 -16.63 -15.83 16.97
N ASN A 59 -15.83 -16.60 17.72
CA ASN A 59 -14.98 -16.02 18.75
C ASN A 59 -13.83 -15.24 18.09
N SER A 60 -13.96 -13.92 18.07
CA SER A 60 -13.02 -12.97 17.46
C SER A 60 -11.59 -13.13 17.98
N THR A 61 -11.41 -13.54 19.24
CA THR A 61 -10.10 -13.77 19.84
C THR A 61 -9.41 -15.01 19.25
N MET A 62 -10.14 -16.10 18.98
CA MET A 62 -9.54 -17.32 18.42
C MET A 62 -9.08 -17.12 16.98
N ILE A 63 -9.87 -16.41 16.17
CA ILE A 63 -9.52 -16.09 14.78
C ILE A 63 -8.30 -15.16 14.76
N ALA A 64 -8.26 -14.14 15.63
CA ALA A 64 -7.13 -13.23 15.72
C ALA A 64 -5.83 -13.95 16.11
N VAL A 65 -5.88 -14.84 17.10
CA VAL A 65 -4.71 -15.63 17.53
C VAL A 65 -4.27 -16.58 16.41
N GLY A 66 -5.21 -17.31 15.79
CA GLY A 66 -4.89 -18.24 14.71
C GLY A 66 -4.27 -17.55 13.49
N ALA A 67 -4.89 -16.46 13.02
CA ALA A 67 -4.39 -15.67 11.91
C ALA A 67 -3.03 -15.01 12.23
N GLY A 68 -2.85 -14.53 13.46
CA GLY A 68 -1.57 -13.97 13.93
C GLY A 68 -0.44 -15.00 13.91
N LEU A 69 -0.71 -16.23 14.36
CA LEU A 69 0.27 -17.33 14.34
C LEU A 69 0.63 -17.74 12.90
N VAL A 70 -0.36 -17.89 12.02
CA VAL A 70 -0.12 -18.23 10.61
C VAL A 70 0.71 -17.14 9.94
N ALA A 71 0.37 -15.87 10.16
CA ALA A 71 1.12 -14.74 9.63
C ALA A 71 2.57 -14.73 10.15
N PHE A 72 2.77 -14.96 11.45
CA PHE A 72 4.11 -15.03 12.05
C PHE A 72 4.95 -16.17 11.47
N ILE A 73 4.39 -17.38 11.37
CA ILE A 73 5.09 -18.54 10.78
C ILE A 73 5.45 -18.27 9.33
N SER A 74 4.51 -17.75 8.54
CA SER A 74 4.75 -17.43 7.14
C SER A 74 5.88 -16.40 6.96
N ALA A 75 5.95 -15.40 7.85
CA ALA A 75 7.02 -14.42 7.87
C ALA A 75 8.37 -15.08 8.17
N VAL A 76 8.44 -15.93 9.19
CA VAL A 76 9.67 -16.67 9.56
C VAL A 76 10.16 -17.55 8.41
N ILE A 77 9.26 -18.24 7.71
CA ILE A 77 9.61 -19.04 6.53
C ILE A 77 10.17 -18.16 5.41
N ALA A 78 9.53 -17.01 5.16
CA ALA A 78 9.99 -16.05 4.15
C ALA A 78 11.39 -15.49 4.49
N TYR A 79 11.64 -15.14 5.75
CA TYR A 79 12.95 -14.67 6.23
C TYR A 79 14.05 -15.72 6.09
N ARG A 80 13.74 -17.00 6.29
CA ARG A 80 14.72 -18.08 6.22
C ARG A 80 15.10 -18.44 4.78
N SER A 81 14.29 -18.07 3.79
CA SER A 81 14.56 -18.35 2.39
C SER A 81 15.63 -17.41 1.84
N THR A 82 16.82 -17.94 1.53
CA THR A 82 17.92 -17.14 0.96
C THR A 82 17.52 -16.41 -0.32
N LYS A 83 16.70 -17.03 -1.18
CA LYS A 83 16.25 -16.41 -2.44
C LYS A 83 15.42 -15.15 -2.20
N ILE A 84 14.46 -15.23 -1.27
CA ILE A 84 13.56 -14.12 -0.94
C ILE A 84 14.35 -13.04 -0.20
N HIS A 85 15.23 -13.44 0.72
CA HIS A 85 16.05 -12.49 1.47
C HIS A 85 16.97 -11.67 0.57
N THR A 86 17.67 -12.31 -0.36
CA THR A 86 18.52 -11.61 -1.35
C THR A 86 17.70 -10.66 -2.22
N PHE A 87 16.55 -11.09 -2.73
CA PHE A 87 15.68 -10.24 -3.54
C PHE A 87 15.21 -8.99 -2.79
N VAL A 88 14.73 -9.15 -1.54
CA VAL A 88 14.27 -8.00 -0.74
C VAL A 88 15.43 -7.05 -0.44
N LEU A 89 16.63 -7.57 -0.18
CA LEU A 89 17.83 -6.75 0.02
C LEU A 89 18.15 -5.93 -1.23
N GLU A 90 18.17 -6.55 -2.41
CA GLU A 90 18.40 -5.86 -3.69
C GLU A 90 17.37 -4.74 -3.93
N VAL A 91 16.08 -5.02 -3.69
CA VAL A 91 15.02 -4.02 -3.79
C VAL A 91 15.25 -2.86 -2.81
N CYS A 92 15.58 -3.14 -1.55
CA CYS A 92 15.88 -2.08 -0.58
C CYS A 92 17.10 -1.24 -0.98
N VAL A 93 18.13 -1.86 -1.56
CA VAL A 93 19.30 -1.15 -2.10
C VAL A 93 18.89 -0.26 -3.26
N GLU A 94 18.08 -0.73 -4.21
CA GLU A 94 17.62 0.10 -5.33
C GLU A 94 16.70 1.23 -4.84
N LEU A 95 15.80 0.97 -3.89
CA LEU A 95 14.96 2.00 -3.27
C LEU A 95 15.80 3.07 -2.55
N SER A 96 16.95 2.72 -1.99
CA SER A 96 17.86 3.69 -1.37
C SER A 96 18.50 4.67 -2.36
N LYS A 97 18.53 4.30 -3.65
CA LYS A 97 19.04 5.16 -4.73
C LYS A 97 17.96 6.09 -5.29
N VAL A 98 16.68 5.82 -5.01
CA VAL A 98 15.57 6.68 -5.44
C VAL A 98 15.69 8.04 -4.77
N ALA A 99 15.84 9.08 -5.58
CA ALA A 99 15.86 10.45 -5.11
C ALA A 99 14.45 10.87 -4.72
N TRP A 100 14.14 10.81 -3.43
CA TRP A 100 12.88 11.34 -2.93
C TRP A 100 12.86 12.87 -3.06
N PRO A 101 11.80 13.44 -3.66
CA PRO A 101 11.72 14.87 -3.95
C PRO A 101 11.74 15.66 -2.64
N THR A 102 12.37 16.84 -2.69
CA THR A 102 12.34 17.73 -1.54
C THR A 102 10.94 18.31 -1.36
N ARG A 103 10.54 18.62 -0.12
CA ARG A 103 9.21 19.20 0.15
C ARG A 103 8.89 20.41 -0.74
N LYS A 104 9.88 21.26 -1.00
CA LYS A 104 9.72 22.45 -1.86
C LYS A 104 9.35 22.09 -3.30
N GLU A 105 10.00 21.06 -3.85
CA GLU A 105 9.74 20.57 -5.20
C GLU A 105 8.35 19.94 -5.31
N THR A 106 7.96 19.11 -4.33
CA THR A 106 6.62 18.53 -4.27
C THR A 106 5.54 19.61 -4.25
N TRP A 107 5.70 20.64 -3.41
CA TRP A 107 4.77 21.77 -3.34
C TRP A 107 4.66 22.52 -4.67
N SER A 108 5.79 22.78 -5.33
CA SER A 108 5.77 23.44 -6.64
C SER A 108 4.99 22.62 -7.67
N GLN A 109 5.16 21.30 -7.69
CA GLN A 109 4.44 20.43 -8.61
C GLN A 109 2.93 20.37 -8.29
N THR A 110 2.54 20.29 -7.02
CA THR A 110 1.12 20.30 -6.62
C THR A 110 0.42 21.61 -6.98
N VAL A 111 1.10 22.76 -6.84
CA VAL A 111 0.54 24.06 -7.23
C VAL A 111 0.23 24.09 -8.73
N VAL A 112 1.12 23.56 -9.58
CA VAL A 112 0.88 23.47 -11.02
C VAL A 112 -0.35 22.61 -11.31
N VAL A 113 -0.47 21.44 -10.68
CA VAL A 113 -1.64 20.57 -10.85
C VAL A 113 -2.92 21.29 -10.45
N LEU A 114 -2.94 21.99 -9.32
CA LEU A 114 -4.09 22.77 -8.87
C LEU A 114 -4.52 23.82 -9.91
N ILE A 115 -3.57 24.56 -10.47
CA ILE A 115 -3.86 25.59 -11.48
C ILE A 115 -4.49 24.95 -12.72
N VAL A 116 -3.90 23.85 -13.22
CA VAL A 116 -4.42 23.14 -14.41
C VAL A 116 -5.81 22.56 -14.14
N SER A 117 -6.05 21.98 -12.96
CA SER A 117 -7.37 21.46 -12.58
C SER A 117 -8.44 22.56 -12.50
N VAL A 118 -8.10 23.75 -11.97
CA VAL A 118 -9.03 24.89 -11.94
C VAL A 118 -9.37 25.35 -13.35
N ILE A 119 -8.38 25.47 -14.24
CA ILE A 119 -8.62 25.85 -15.64
C ILE A 119 -9.52 24.83 -16.33
N ALA A 120 -9.24 23.53 -16.16
CA ALA A 120 -10.08 22.47 -16.71
C ALA A 120 -11.52 22.52 -16.18
N ALA A 121 -11.69 22.74 -14.88
CA ALA A 121 -13.01 22.87 -14.26
C ALA A 121 -13.81 24.06 -14.82
N ILE A 122 -13.16 25.20 -15.07
CA ILE A 122 -13.80 26.36 -15.70
C ILE A 122 -14.25 26.02 -17.12
N ILE A 123 -13.37 25.42 -17.93
CA ILE A 123 -13.69 25.06 -19.32
C ILE A 123 -14.87 24.08 -19.37
N LEU A 124 -14.82 23.02 -18.56
CA LEU A 124 -15.90 22.04 -18.47
C LEU A 124 -17.20 22.67 -17.96
N GLY A 125 -17.14 23.51 -16.92
CA GLY A 125 -18.32 24.21 -16.41
C GLY A 125 -18.96 25.14 -17.44
N VAL A 126 -18.15 25.82 -18.26
CA VAL A 126 -18.67 26.61 -19.40
C VAL A 126 -19.34 25.71 -20.42
N TYR A 127 -18.72 24.57 -20.75
CA TYR A 127 -19.30 23.61 -21.69
C TYR A 127 -20.65 23.09 -21.18
N ASP A 128 -20.71 22.65 -19.92
CA ASP A 128 -21.94 22.17 -19.29
C ASP A 128 -23.04 23.24 -19.29
N ALA A 129 -22.71 24.51 -19.00
CA ALA A 129 -23.66 25.61 -19.03
C ALA A 129 -24.19 25.92 -20.44
N VAL A 130 -23.30 25.90 -21.45
CA VAL A 130 -23.69 26.11 -22.85
C VAL A 130 -24.63 25.00 -23.31
N TRP A 131 -24.31 23.74 -22.99
CA TRP A 131 -25.19 22.62 -23.34
C TRP A 131 -26.52 22.68 -22.62
N SER A 132 -26.54 23.02 -21.33
CA SER A 132 -27.80 23.22 -20.60
C SER A 132 -28.69 24.24 -21.30
N HIS A 133 -28.16 25.41 -21.66
CA HIS A 133 -28.93 26.44 -22.35
C HIS A 133 -29.40 26.03 -23.75
N ILE A 134 -28.57 25.30 -24.51
CA ILE A 134 -28.97 24.78 -25.83
C ILE A 134 -30.10 23.75 -25.68
N THR A 135 -29.98 22.84 -24.71
CA THR A 135 -30.98 21.81 -24.45
C THR A 135 -32.29 22.41 -23.97
N ASP A 136 -32.27 23.39 -23.06
CA ASP A 136 -33.47 24.10 -22.59
C ASP A 136 -34.20 24.80 -23.75
N LEU A 137 -33.46 25.47 -24.64
CA LEU A 137 -34.01 26.11 -25.83
C LEU A 137 -34.70 25.11 -26.78
N ILE A 138 -34.13 23.91 -26.94
CA ILE A 138 -34.63 22.87 -27.85
C ILE A 138 -35.86 22.16 -27.27
N TYR A 139 -35.83 21.80 -25.99
CA TYR A 139 -36.95 21.10 -25.35
C TYR A 139 -38.15 22.01 -25.03
N ASN A 140 -38.03 23.31 -25.34
CA ASN A 140 -39.09 24.30 -25.22
C ASN A 140 -39.72 24.29 -23.82
N VAL A 141 -38.84 24.35 -22.81
CA VAL A 141 -39.17 24.91 -21.50
C VAL A 141 -39.10 26.43 -21.56
#